data_AF-A0A436WKV7-F1
#
_entry.id   AF-A0A436WKV7-F1
#
_cell.length_a   1.000
_cell.length_b   1.000
_cell.length_c   1.000
_cell.angle_alpha   90.00
_cell.angle_beta   90.00
_cell.angle_gamma   90.00
#
_symmetry.space_group_name_H-M   'P 1'
#
loop_
_entity.id
_entity.type
_entity.pdbx_description
1 polymer ?
#
loop_
_entity_poly.entity_id
_entity_poly.type
_entity_poly.pdbx_seq_one_letter_code
_entity_poly.pdbx_strand_id
1 'polypeptide(L)'
;MLKSEYHARIEAPEMRDYGVYLQCDKLLQCQKPLADMVNADELQFQIVHQVEELWMKLIAYTLADVLDYLVREDTHRIVTLMGRVHRLMRLMTAQLDVLETMSPKEYQQIRLQLGNGSGQESPGFKLLLRMPPDLWRAFKASYLDGRGLTVADVYDARYDHGDAYVVAEALIEFDELFQKFRANHLYLIHRSIGLGSRSLKGRPVEMLEGGARHRFFPELWDIRCDMTDRWGAEYGTVRESISHCPHAKAG
;
A
#
# COMPACT_ATOMS: atom_id res chain seq x y z
N MET A 1 -13.72 15.06 -36.82
CA MET A 1 -12.78 16.20 -36.81
C MET A 1 -12.30 16.52 -35.41
N LEU A 2 -13.19 16.83 -34.45
CA LEU A 2 -12.76 17.27 -33.12
C LEU A 2 -11.90 16.25 -32.33
N LYS A 3 -12.26 14.96 -32.32
CA LYS A 3 -11.53 13.92 -31.56
C LYS A 3 -10.10 13.71 -32.06
N SER A 4 -9.89 13.64 -33.37
CA SER A 4 -8.57 13.45 -33.98
C SER A 4 -7.65 14.64 -33.73
N GLU A 5 -8.19 15.86 -33.70
CA GLU A 5 -7.43 17.07 -33.35
C GLU A 5 -6.97 17.02 -31.89
N TYR A 6 -7.84 16.62 -30.96
CA TYR A 6 -7.44 16.43 -29.56
C TYR A 6 -6.40 15.33 -29.40
N HIS A 7 -6.54 14.21 -30.11
CA HIS A 7 -5.54 13.14 -30.10
C HIS A 7 -4.17 13.65 -30.56
N ALA A 8 -4.11 14.42 -31.65
CA ALA A 8 -2.85 15.00 -32.11
C ALA A 8 -2.22 15.93 -31.07
N ARG A 9 -3.03 16.71 -30.34
CA ARG A 9 -2.56 17.59 -29.26
C ARG A 9 -2.11 16.85 -28.00
N ILE A 10 -2.69 15.68 -27.73
CA ILE A 10 -2.28 14.78 -26.64
C ILE A 10 -0.92 14.14 -26.96
N GLU A 11 -0.72 13.71 -28.21
CA GLU A 11 0.51 13.06 -28.68
C GLU A 11 1.67 14.03 -28.86
N ALA A 12 1.39 15.27 -29.26
CA ALA A 12 2.40 16.31 -29.49
C ALA A 12 2.08 17.60 -28.74
N PRO A 13 2.12 17.60 -27.39
CA PRO A 13 1.89 18.81 -26.61
C PRO A 13 3.05 19.80 -26.78
N GLU A 14 2.73 21.09 -26.79
CA GLU A 14 3.73 22.16 -26.79
C GLU A 14 4.51 22.17 -25.47
N MET A 15 5.83 22.06 -25.53
CA MET A 15 6.69 22.07 -24.35
C MET A 15 7.07 23.50 -23.96
N ARG A 16 6.64 23.91 -22.77
CA ARG A 16 7.08 25.14 -22.08
C ARG A 16 7.93 24.79 -20.86
N ASP A 17 8.42 25.79 -20.14
CA ASP A 17 9.30 25.60 -18.97
C ASP A 17 8.81 24.56 -17.96
N TYR A 18 7.50 24.51 -17.70
CA TYR A 18 6.88 23.48 -16.86
C TYR A 18 7.14 22.06 -17.40
N GLY A 19 6.90 21.86 -18.70
CA GLY A 19 7.12 20.58 -19.38
C GLY A 19 8.60 20.22 -19.45
N VAL A 20 9.48 21.20 -19.64
CA VAL A 20 10.93 20.99 -19.62
C VAL A 20 11.41 20.57 -18.24
N TYR A 21 10.96 21.25 -17.18
CA TYR A 21 11.34 20.94 -15.80
C TYR A 21 10.90 19.53 -15.38
N LEU A 22 9.67 19.14 -15.70
CA LEU A 22 9.12 17.82 -15.39
C LEU A 22 9.52 16.72 -16.38
N GLN A 23 10.22 17.06 -17.46
CA GLN A 23 10.51 16.16 -18.59
C GLN A 23 9.24 15.52 -19.16
N CYS A 24 8.20 16.34 -19.37
CA CYS A 24 6.93 15.90 -19.93
C CYS A 24 7.07 15.31 -21.33
N ASP A 25 8.07 15.73 -22.10
CA ASP A 25 8.43 15.12 -23.40
C ASP A 25 8.71 13.62 -23.25
N LYS A 26 9.50 13.22 -22.27
CA LYS A 26 9.79 11.80 -22.01
C LYS A 26 8.62 11.10 -21.34
N LEU A 27 8.04 11.74 -20.32
CA LEU A 27 6.97 11.15 -19.52
C LEU A 27 5.73 10.82 -20.36
N LEU A 28 5.32 11.72 -21.24
CA LEU A 28 4.15 11.57 -22.11
C LEU A 28 4.42 10.75 -23.38
N GLN A 29 5.67 10.29 -23.57
CA GLN A 29 6.07 9.35 -24.62
C GLN A 29 6.29 7.92 -24.09
N CYS A 30 6.14 7.69 -22.78
CA CYS A 30 6.24 6.35 -22.20
C CYS A 30 5.01 5.47 -22.48
N GLN A 31 3.92 6.06 -22.98
CA GLN A 31 2.72 5.32 -23.38
C GLN A 31 2.82 4.95 -24.86
N LYS A 32 2.24 3.81 -25.24
CA LYS A 32 2.10 3.43 -26.65
C LYS A 32 1.39 4.56 -27.44
N PRO A 33 1.70 4.80 -28.73
CA PRO A 33 0.92 5.72 -29.55
C PRO A 33 -0.56 5.33 -29.58
N LEU A 34 -1.47 6.32 -29.55
CA LEU A 34 -2.92 6.14 -29.55
C LEU A 34 -3.42 5.31 -30.74
N ALA A 35 -2.74 5.41 -31.88
CA ALA A 35 -3.07 4.65 -33.10
C ALA A 35 -2.74 3.15 -32.98
N ASP A 36 -1.80 2.79 -32.11
CA ASP A 36 -1.31 1.42 -31.94
C ASP A 36 -2.01 0.69 -30.77
N MET A 37 -2.88 1.39 -30.04
CA MET A 37 -3.62 0.80 -28.91
C MET A 37 -4.58 -0.29 -29.39
N VAL A 38 -4.64 -1.39 -28.64
CA VAL A 38 -5.53 -2.52 -28.93
C VAL A 38 -7.01 -2.17 -28.72
N ASN A 39 -7.28 -1.24 -27.80
CA ASN A 39 -8.60 -0.64 -27.56
C ASN A 39 -8.46 0.71 -26.83
N ALA A 40 -9.59 1.36 -26.56
CA ALA A 40 -9.63 2.68 -25.93
C ALA A 40 -9.17 2.69 -24.47
N ASP A 41 -9.15 1.54 -23.79
CA ASP A 41 -8.81 1.42 -22.37
C ASP A 41 -7.34 1.09 -22.12
N GLU A 42 -6.57 0.74 -23.16
CA GLU A 42 -5.15 0.41 -23.00
C GLU A 42 -4.33 1.62 -22.50
N LEU A 43 -4.76 2.84 -22.83
CA LEU A 43 -4.11 4.06 -22.31
C LEU A 43 -4.28 4.18 -20.80
N GLN A 44 -5.50 4.03 -20.27
CA GLN A 44 -5.74 4.10 -18.83
C GLN A 44 -5.01 2.97 -18.09
N PHE A 45 -4.96 1.77 -18.68
CA PHE A 45 -4.22 0.64 -18.15
C PHE A 45 -2.74 1.01 -17.97
N GLN A 46 -2.09 1.57 -18.99
CA GLN A 46 -0.68 1.99 -18.92
C GLN A 46 -0.47 3.11 -17.89
N ILE A 47 -1.30 4.15 -17.92
CA ILE A 47 -1.13 5.33 -17.06
C ILE A 47 -1.26 4.96 -15.59
N VAL A 48 -2.26 4.16 -15.18
CA VAL A 48 -2.43 3.77 -13.77
C VAL A 48 -1.19 3.05 -13.25
N HIS A 49 -0.66 2.08 -13.99
CA HIS A 49 0.54 1.34 -13.57
C HIS A 49 1.82 2.20 -13.62
N GLN A 50 1.94 3.13 -14.57
CA GLN A 50 3.07 4.07 -14.60
C GLN A 50 3.05 5.03 -13.41
N VAL A 51 1.87 5.52 -13.04
CA VAL A 51 1.67 6.34 -11.84
C VAL A 51 1.99 5.55 -10.57
N GLU A 52 1.61 4.26 -10.49
CA GLU A 52 2.05 3.36 -9.42
C GLU A 52 3.58 3.30 -9.30
N GLU A 53 4.31 3.09 -10.39
CA GLU A 53 5.78 3.05 -10.35
C GLU A 53 6.39 4.38 -9.88
N LEU A 54 5.79 5.52 -10.24
CA LEU A 54 6.23 6.84 -9.76
C LEU A 54 5.94 7.03 -8.26
N TRP A 55 4.78 6.59 -7.77
CA TRP A 55 4.47 6.61 -6.34
C TRP A 55 5.36 5.68 -5.54
N MET A 56 5.59 4.45 -6.02
CA MET A 56 6.48 3.49 -5.37
C MET A 56 7.92 4.01 -5.33
N LYS A 57 8.39 4.69 -6.38
CA LYS A 57 9.70 5.38 -6.37
C LYS A 57 9.77 6.45 -5.27
N LEU A 58 8.74 7.29 -5.13
CA LEU A 58 8.71 8.33 -4.09
C LEU A 58 8.59 7.74 -2.68
N ILE A 59 7.81 6.67 -2.50
CA ILE A 59 7.71 5.94 -1.23
C ILE A 59 9.08 5.37 -0.87
N ALA A 60 9.75 4.64 -1.78
CA ALA A 60 11.05 4.04 -1.52
C ALA A 60 12.11 5.10 -1.19
N TYR A 61 12.14 6.20 -1.94
CA TYR A 61 13.01 7.35 -1.65
C TYR A 61 12.76 7.92 -0.24
N THR A 62 11.48 8.10 0.12
CA THR A 62 11.10 8.62 1.43
C THR A 62 11.42 7.64 2.57
N LEU A 63 11.23 6.34 2.35
CA LEU A 63 11.57 5.30 3.35
C LEU A 63 13.08 5.17 3.55
N ALA A 64 13.90 5.46 2.53
CA ALA A 64 15.35 5.51 2.67
C ALA A 64 15.77 6.64 3.64
N ASP A 65 15.14 7.82 3.54
CA ASP A 65 15.34 8.89 4.52
C ASP A 65 14.86 8.47 5.92
N VAL A 66 13.71 7.78 6.03
CA VAL A 66 13.20 7.28 7.32
C VAL A 66 14.20 6.34 7.99
N LEU A 67 14.93 5.50 7.23
CA LEU A 67 16.00 4.66 7.78
C LEU A 67 17.11 5.48 8.44
N ASP A 68 17.56 6.58 7.80
CA ASP A 68 18.57 7.49 8.39
C ASP A 68 18.02 8.14 9.67
N TYR A 69 16.79 8.63 9.63
CA TYR A 69 16.19 9.29 10.79
C TYR A 69 15.87 8.34 11.95
N LEU A 70 15.60 7.05 11.69
CA LEU A 70 15.49 6.01 12.73
C LEU A 70 16.81 5.85 13.48
N VAL A 71 17.94 5.84 12.78
CA VAL A 71 19.28 5.74 13.41
C VAL A 71 19.60 7.01 14.22
N ARG A 72 19.12 8.17 13.76
CA ARG A 72 19.34 9.47 14.42
C ARG A 72 18.32 9.80 15.50
N GLU A 73 17.32 8.94 15.70
CA GLU A 73 16.22 9.11 16.64
C GLU A 73 15.42 10.42 16.43
N ASP A 74 15.30 10.91 15.19
CA ASP A 74 14.50 12.10 14.86
C ASP A 74 13.04 11.73 14.62
N THR A 75 12.33 11.49 15.72
CA THR A 75 10.93 11.04 15.75
C THR A 75 10.01 11.95 14.94
N HIS A 76 10.15 13.27 15.07
CA HIS A 76 9.31 14.23 14.35
C HIS A 76 9.49 14.13 12.83
N ARG A 77 10.74 13.96 12.38
CA ARG A 77 11.03 13.81 10.95
C ARG A 77 10.53 12.47 10.43
N ILE A 78 10.70 11.39 11.18
CA ILE A 78 10.13 10.07 10.86
C ILE A 78 8.62 10.18 10.65
N VAL A 79 7.89 10.72 11.63
CA VAL A 79 6.43 10.85 11.56
C VAL A 79 5.99 11.70 10.37
N THR A 80 6.69 12.81 10.10
CA THR A 80 6.40 13.66 8.92
C THR A 80 6.56 12.89 7.61
N LEU A 81 7.63 12.11 7.47
CA LEU A 81 7.93 11.34 6.26
C LEU A 81 7.02 10.13 6.10
N MET A 82 6.75 9.40 7.19
CA MET A 82 5.78 8.31 7.19
C MET A 82 4.38 8.81 6.84
N GLY A 83 3.98 9.99 7.34
CA GLY A 83 2.72 10.62 6.92
C GLY A 83 2.64 10.89 5.41
N ARG A 84 3.77 11.15 4.73
CA ARG A 84 3.81 11.20 3.25
C ARG A 84 3.63 9.82 2.65
N VAL A 85 4.37 8.82 3.14
CA VAL A 85 4.27 7.42 2.69
C VAL A 85 2.84 6.91 2.80
N HIS A 86 2.17 7.13 3.92
CA HIS A 86 0.79 6.68 4.11
C HIS A 86 -0.20 7.35 3.16
N ARG A 87 -0.02 8.63 2.82
CA ARG A 87 -0.85 9.31 1.82
C ARG A 87 -0.63 8.72 0.43
N LEU A 88 0.62 8.43 0.07
CA LEU A 88 0.96 7.80 -1.20
C LEU A 88 0.40 6.38 -1.30
N MET A 89 0.45 5.58 -0.22
CA MET A 89 -0.19 4.25 -0.18
C MET A 89 -1.71 4.31 -0.36
N ARG A 90 -2.37 5.33 0.23
CA ARG A 90 -3.80 5.57 -0.01
C ARG A 90 -4.08 5.95 -1.46
N LEU A 91 -3.27 6.81 -2.07
CA LEU A 91 -3.39 7.17 -3.50
C LEU A 91 -3.19 5.94 -4.41
N MET A 92 -2.20 5.09 -4.09
CA MET A 92 -1.98 3.82 -4.80
C MET A 92 -3.21 2.91 -4.76
N THR A 93 -3.94 2.90 -3.63
CA THR A 93 -5.15 2.10 -3.49
C THR A 93 -6.33 2.73 -4.22
N ALA A 94 -6.55 4.03 -4.03
CA ALA A 94 -7.72 4.74 -4.57
C ALA A 94 -7.73 4.80 -6.11
N GLN A 95 -6.56 4.85 -6.75
CA GLN A 95 -6.52 4.86 -8.23
C GLN A 95 -6.95 3.53 -8.87
N LEU A 96 -7.01 2.43 -8.12
CA LEU A 96 -7.51 1.16 -8.64
C LEU A 96 -8.96 1.28 -9.14
N ASP A 97 -9.74 2.19 -8.55
CA ASP A 97 -11.11 2.53 -8.97
C ASP A 97 -11.19 3.01 -10.43
N VAL A 98 -10.12 3.58 -10.97
CA VAL A 98 -10.06 3.96 -12.40
C VAL A 98 -10.11 2.71 -13.27
N LEU A 99 -9.34 1.67 -12.91
CA LEU A 99 -9.31 0.40 -13.66
C LEU A 99 -10.64 -0.36 -13.55
N GLU A 100 -11.46 -0.08 -12.55
CA GLU A 100 -12.80 -0.67 -12.43
C GLU A 100 -13.79 -0.19 -13.50
N THR A 101 -13.48 0.91 -14.18
CA THR A 101 -14.29 1.43 -15.30
C THR A 101 -14.10 0.64 -16.59
N MET A 102 -13.03 -0.16 -16.68
CA MET A 102 -12.72 -1.01 -17.83
C MET A 102 -13.52 -2.31 -17.76
N SER A 103 -14.15 -2.73 -18.86
CA SER A 103 -14.87 -4.00 -18.85
C SER A 103 -13.90 -5.19 -18.90
N PRO A 104 -14.31 -6.37 -18.39
CA PRO A 104 -13.53 -7.59 -18.55
C PRO A 104 -13.20 -7.90 -20.02
N LYS A 105 -14.07 -7.53 -20.97
CA LYS A 105 -13.83 -7.75 -22.41
C LYS A 105 -12.67 -6.91 -22.94
N GLU A 106 -12.64 -5.61 -22.61
CA GLU A 106 -11.54 -4.73 -23.00
C GLU A 106 -10.24 -5.17 -22.33
N TYR A 107 -10.28 -5.54 -21.05
CA TYR A 107 -9.10 -6.07 -20.38
C TYR A 107 -8.55 -7.34 -21.05
N GLN A 108 -9.40 -8.27 -21.49
CA GLN A 108 -8.93 -9.48 -22.18
C GLN A 108 -8.19 -9.16 -23.49
N GLN A 109 -8.58 -8.11 -24.22
CA GLN A 109 -7.87 -7.68 -25.42
C GLN A 109 -6.47 -7.13 -25.08
N ILE A 110 -6.36 -6.33 -24.01
CA ILE A 110 -5.08 -5.84 -23.48
C ILE A 110 -4.21 -7.00 -23.02
N ARG A 111 -4.79 -7.94 -22.26
CA ARG A 111 -4.10 -9.10 -21.70
C ARG A 111 -3.38 -9.94 -22.75
N LEU A 112 -3.91 -10.03 -23.98
CA LEU A 112 -3.27 -10.74 -25.09
C LEU A 112 -1.97 -10.06 -25.58
N GLN A 113 -1.78 -8.77 -25.31
CA GLN A 113 -0.61 -7.99 -25.70
C GLN A 113 0.49 -7.96 -24.62
N LEU A 114 0.20 -8.37 -23.38
CA LEU A 114 1.12 -8.25 -22.23
C LEU A 114 2.29 -9.26 -22.25
N GLY A 115 2.25 -10.26 -23.14
CA GLY A 115 3.21 -11.36 -23.13
C GLY A 115 3.25 -12.05 -21.76
N ASN A 116 4.44 -12.16 -21.16
CA ASN A 116 4.64 -12.72 -19.83
C ASN A 116 4.63 -11.68 -18.69
N GLY A 117 4.37 -10.41 -19.01
CA GLY A 117 4.46 -9.30 -18.07
C GLY A 117 3.50 -9.47 -16.90
N SER A 118 4.00 -9.33 -15.68
CA SER A 118 3.20 -9.47 -14.46
C SER A 118 3.56 -8.39 -13.45
N GLY A 119 2.59 -7.94 -12.63
CA GLY A 119 2.85 -7.06 -11.49
C GLY A 119 3.87 -7.63 -10.50
N GLN A 120 4.09 -8.95 -10.48
CA GLN A 120 5.17 -9.59 -9.71
C GLN A 120 6.58 -9.20 -10.20
N GLU A 121 6.69 -8.61 -11.38
CA GLU A 121 7.95 -8.13 -11.97
C GLU A 121 8.18 -6.64 -11.73
N SER A 122 7.20 -5.94 -11.16
CA SER A 122 7.31 -4.51 -10.83
C SER A 122 8.58 -4.21 -10.02
N PRO A 123 9.49 -3.38 -10.54
CA PRO A 123 10.71 -3.01 -9.81
C PRO A 123 10.39 -2.20 -8.56
N GLY A 124 9.45 -1.24 -8.63
CA GLY A 124 9.01 -0.47 -7.47
C GLY A 124 8.44 -1.35 -6.38
N PHE A 125 7.52 -2.26 -6.74
CA PHE A 125 6.87 -3.15 -5.76
C PHE A 125 7.89 -4.09 -5.09
N LYS A 126 8.79 -4.69 -5.87
CA LYS A 126 9.86 -5.54 -5.33
C LYS A 126 10.75 -4.80 -4.35
N LEU A 127 11.10 -3.55 -4.63
CA LEU A 127 11.89 -2.73 -3.72
C LEU A 127 11.12 -2.48 -2.42
N LEU A 128 9.84 -2.08 -2.50
CA LEU A 128 9.01 -1.85 -1.32
C LEU A 128 8.84 -3.10 -0.45
N LEU A 129 8.83 -4.30 -1.03
CA LEU A 129 8.80 -5.55 -0.27
C LEU A 129 10.11 -5.84 0.48
N ARG A 130 11.24 -5.27 0.05
CA ARG A 130 12.57 -5.52 0.63
C ARG A 130 12.90 -4.62 1.82
N MET A 131 12.32 -3.43 1.90
CA MET A 131 12.62 -2.41 2.91
C MET A 131 12.10 -2.69 4.33
N PRO A 132 10.91 -3.30 4.55
CA PRO A 132 10.35 -3.46 5.89
C PRO A 132 11.25 -4.19 6.90
N PRO A 133 11.97 -5.28 6.55
CA PRO A 133 12.92 -5.89 7.47
C PRO A 133 14.02 -4.95 7.97
N ASP A 134 14.48 -4.02 7.13
CA ASP A 134 15.52 -3.06 7.50
C ASP A 134 14.93 -1.92 8.35
N LEU A 135 13.70 -1.46 8.03
CA LEU A 135 12.95 -0.51 8.88
C LEU A 135 12.71 -1.09 10.27
N TRP A 136 12.30 -2.36 10.35
CA TRP A 136 12.06 -3.04 11.62
C TRP A 136 13.34 -3.15 12.43
N ARG A 137 14.45 -3.56 11.80
CA ARG A 137 15.75 -3.66 12.48
C ARG A 137 16.20 -2.30 13.04
N ALA A 138 16.09 -1.23 12.26
CA ALA A 138 16.45 0.11 12.69
C ALA A 138 15.55 0.62 13.83
N PHE A 139 14.24 0.41 13.73
CA PHE A 139 13.30 0.74 14.81
C PHE A 139 13.61 0.00 16.11
N LYS A 140 13.84 -1.32 16.05
CA LYS A 140 14.18 -2.10 17.24
C LYS A 140 15.47 -1.62 17.89
N ALA A 141 16.51 -1.38 17.10
CA ALA A 141 17.79 -0.90 17.61
C ALA A 141 17.66 0.46 18.34
N SER A 142 16.94 1.42 17.75
CA SER A 142 16.90 2.81 18.26
C SER A 142 15.78 3.08 19.27
N TYR A 143 14.62 2.46 19.10
CA TYR A 143 13.41 2.78 19.87
C TYR A 143 12.97 1.67 20.83
N LEU A 144 13.50 0.44 20.69
CA LEU A 144 13.23 -0.67 21.61
C LEU A 144 14.49 -1.05 22.41
N ASP A 145 15.36 -1.86 21.82
CA ASP A 145 16.52 -2.48 22.46
C ASP A 145 17.45 -1.42 23.05
N GLY A 146 17.75 -0.35 22.30
CA GLY A 146 18.58 0.77 22.75
C GLY A 146 17.99 1.56 23.93
N ARG A 147 16.68 1.43 24.18
CA ARG A 147 15.96 2.08 25.28
C ARG A 147 15.57 1.09 26.40
N GLY A 148 15.93 -0.19 26.28
CA GLY A 148 15.51 -1.23 27.22
C GLY A 148 14.00 -1.43 27.26
N LEU A 149 13.33 -1.23 26.12
CA LEU A 149 11.89 -1.40 25.94
C LEU A 149 11.60 -2.62 25.08
N THR A 150 10.49 -3.28 25.38
CA THR A 150 9.87 -4.28 24.50
C THR A 150 8.65 -3.67 23.79
N VAL A 151 8.11 -4.34 22.78
CA VAL A 151 6.83 -3.93 22.18
C VAL A 151 5.71 -3.89 23.25
N ALA A 152 5.72 -4.82 24.21
CA ALA A 152 4.74 -4.80 25.30
C ALA A 152 4.90 -3.59 26.23
N ASP A 153 6.12 -3.12 26.48
CA ASP A 153 6.34 -1.89 27.25
C ASP A 153 5.78 -0.67 26.52
N VAL A 154 5.98 -0.59 25.19
CA VAL A 154 5.53 0.52 24.36
C VAL A 154 4.01 0.67 24.34
N TYR A 155 3.25 -0.43 24.36
CA TYR A 155 1.79 -0.39 24.24
C TYR A 155 1.02 -0.61 25.56
N ASP A 156 1.66 -1.16 26.60
CA ASP A 156 0.97 -1.59 27.82
C ASP A 156 1.76 -1.23 29.09
N ALA A 157 2.80 -2.00 29.43
CA ALA A 157 3.43 -1.96 30.75
C ALA A 157 4.09 -0.61 31.12
N ARG A 158 4.56 0.14 30.11
CA ARG A 158 5.21 1.45 30.27
C ARG A 158 4.66 2.47 29.27
N TYR A 159 3.39 2.34 28.92
CA TYR A 159 2.74 3.20 27.94
C TYR A 159 2.74 4.67 28.38
N ASP A 160 3.33 5.54 27.54
CA ASP A 160 3.41 6.99 27.76
C ASP A 160 3.04 7.82 26.52
N HIS A 161 2.63 7.15 25.43
CA HIS A 161 2.40 7.77 24.12
C HIS A 161 3.62 8.51 23.55
N GLY A 162 4.82 8.12 23.99
CA GLY A 162 6.08 8.74 23.59
C GLY A 162 6.57 8.32 22.21
N ASP A 163 7.82 8.67 21.94
CA ASP A 163 8.48 8.50 20.66
C ASP A 163 8.41 7.08 20.07
N ALA A 164 8.68 6.06 20.89
CA ALA A 164 8.66 4.66 20.44
C ALA A 164 7.25 4.23 20.00
N TYR A 165 6.22 4.72 20.70
CA TYR A 165 4.82 4.46 20.37
C TYR A 165 4.45 5.11 19.03
N VAL A 166 4.71 6.42 18.86
CA VAL A 166 4.30 7.12 17.63
C VAL A 166 5.02 6.59 16.39
N VAL A 167 6.28 6.17 16.51
CA VAL A 167 7.00 5.53 15.40
C VAL A 167 6.47 4.12 15.14
N ALA A 168 6.16 3.34 16.17
CA ALA A 168 5.53 2.03 16.01
C ALA A 168 4.18 2.12 15.29
N GLU A 169 3.35 3.11 15.66
CA GLU A 169 2.06 3.36 15.00
C GLU A 169 2.23 3.77 13.53
N ALA A 170 3.26 4.57 13.23
CA ALA A 170 3.56 4.91 11.85
C ALA A 170 3.99 3.68 11.02
N LEU A 171 4.73 2.74 11.61
CA LEU A 171 5.15 1.51 10.92
C LEU A 171 3.96 0.54 10.71
N ILE A 172 3.13 0.30 11.72
CA ILE A 172 1.98 -0.59 11.57
C ILE A 172 0.93 -0.01 10.60
N GLU A 173 0.73 1.30 10.55
CA GLU A 173 -0.14 1.93 9.54
C GLU A 173 0.40 1.70 8.13
N PHE A 174 1.73 1.73 7.93
CA PHE A 174 2.31 1.41 6.61
C PHE A 174 2.03 -0.04 6.20
N ASP A 175 2.20 -1.00 7.11
CA ASP A 175 1.86 -2.42 6.88
C ASP A 175 0.35 -2.59 6.59
N GLU A 176 -0.51 -1.98 7.39
CA GLU A 176 -1.97 -2.01 7.22
C GLU A 176 -2.38 -1.49 5.83
N LEU A 177 -1.87 -0.32 5.43
CA LEU A 177 -2.16 0.28 4.13
C LEU A 177 -1.64 -0.58 2.97
N PHE A 178 -0.52 -1.28 3.15
CA PHE A 178 0.01 -2.21 2.15
C PHE A 178 -0.89 -3.44 2.01
N GLN A 179 -1.42 -4.00 3.11
CA GLN A 179 -2.38 -5.10 3.03
C GLN A 179 -3.70 -4.65 2.41
N LYS A 180 -4.18 -3.44 2.74
CA LYS A 180 -5.36 -2.84 2.08
C LYS A 180 -5.16 -2.72 0.58
N PHE A 181 -4.01 -2.22 0.11
CA PHE A 181 -3.68 -2.17 -1.32
C PHE A 181 -3.74 -3.57 -1.95
N ARG A 182 -3.07 -4.58 -1.35
CA ARG A 182 -3.08 -5.96 -1.85
C ARG A 182 -4.48 -6.56 -1.94
N ALA A 183 -5.32 -6.31 -0.93
CA ALA A 183 -6.70 -6.80 -0.90
C ALA A 183 -7.54 -6.17 -2.01
N ASN A 184 -7.48 -4.85 -2.19
CA ASN A 184 -8.21 -4.16 -3.26
C ASN A 184 -7.73 -4.60 -4.65
N HIS A 185 -6.41 -4.74 -4.83
CA HIS A 185 -5.85 -5.24 -6.08
C HIS A 185 -6.29 -6.70 -6.37
N LEU A 186 -6.42 -7.55 -5.35
CA LEU A 186 -6.95 -8.90 -5.51
C LEU A 186 -8.41 -8.88 -5.99
N TYR A 187 -9.26 -8.03 -5.39
CA TYR A 187 -10.65 -7.87 -5.86
C TYR A 187 -10.73 -7.32 -7.29
N LEU A 188 -9.85 -6.37 -7.65
CA LEU A 188 -9.73 -5.88 -9.02
C LEU A 188 -9.39 -7.01 -10.00
N ILE A 189 -8.46 -7.90 -9.64
CA ILE A 189 -8.16 -9.09 -10.46
C ILE A 189 -9.39 -9.99 -10.57
N HIS A 190 -10.09 -10.24 -9.47
CA HIS A 190 -11.25 -11.13 -9.45
C HIS A 190 -12.36 -10.62 -10.37
N ARG A 191 -12.67 -9.32 -10.34
CA ARG A 191 -13.69 -8.75 -11.25
C ARG A 191 -13.24 -8.72 -12.72
N SER A 192 -11.94 -8.59 -12.98
CA SER A 192 -11.40 -8.45 -14.34
C SER A 192 -11.19 -9.79 -15.06
N ILE A 193 -10.70 -10.82 -14.36
CA ILE A 193 -10.38 -12.14 -14.97
C ILE A 193 -10.97 -13.35 -14.25
N GLY A 194 -11.53 -13.18 -13.05
CA GLY A 194 -12.06 -14.28 -12.25
C GLY A 194 -10.99 -15.03 -11.44
N LEU A 195 -11.42 -15.61 -10.32
CA LEU A 195 -10.59 -16.32 -9.34
C LEU A 195 -9.88 -17.55 -9.90
N GLY A 196 -10.59 -18.40 -10.66
CA GLY A 196 -10.03 -19.64 -11.22
C GLY A 196 -9.16 -19.42 -12.46
N SER A 197 -8.85 -18.18 -12.82
CA SER A 197 -8.02 -17.87 -13.97
C SER A 197 -6.54 -18.10 -13.67
N ARG A 198 -5.75 -18.36 -14.71
CA ARG A 198 -4.29 -18.43 -14.59
C ARG A 198 -3.69 -17.06 -14.87
N SER A 199 -2.69 -16.68 -14.09
CA SER A 199 -1.80 -15.56 -14.41
C SER A 199 -1.12 -15.77 -15.77
N LEU A 200 -0.54 -14.71 -16.31
CA LEU A 200 0.22 -14.77 -17.58
C LEU A 200 1.41 -15.75 -17.53
N LYS A 201 1.89 -16.09 -16.33
CA LYS A 201 2.93 -17.12 -16.11
C LYS A 201 2.36 -18.50 -15.76
N GLY A 202 1.06 -18.72 -15.98
CA GLY A 202 0.40 -20.00 -15.74
C GLY A 202 0.17 -20.36 -14.26
N ARG A 203 0.56 -19.47 -13.33
CA ARG A 203 0.35 -19.64 -11.88
C ARG A 203 -1.09 -19.33 -11.49
N PRO A 204 -1.68 -20.07 -10.55
CA PRO A 204 -3.01 -19.79 -10.02
C PRO A 204 -3.07 -18.40 -9.36
N VAL A 205 -4.18 -17.67 -9.55
CA VAL A 205 -4.41 -16.35 -8.92
C VAL A 205 -4.45 -16.47 -7.39
N GLU A 206 -4.86 -17.62 -6.87
CA GLU A 206 -4.88 -17.99 -5.46
C GLU A 206 -3.51 -17.84 -4.78
N MET A 207 -2.40 -17.88 -5.53
CA MET A 207 -1.07 -17.60 -4.98
C MET A 207 -0.93 -16.15 -4.47
N LEU A 208 -1.72 -15.21 -5.00
CA LEU A 208 -1.74 -13.82 -4.52
C LEU A 208 -2.39 -13.70 -3.13
N GLU A 209 -3.29 -14.62 -2.77
CA GLU A 209 -3.93 -14.66 -1.45
C GLU A 209 -2.92 -14.93 -0.34
N GLY A 210 -1.88 -15.74 -0.62
CA GLY A 210 -0.80 -16.01 0.33
C GLY A 210 0.02 -14.75 0.65
N GLY A 211 0.23 -13.88 -0.35
CA GLY A 211 0.92 -12.61 -0.17
C GLY A 211 0.16 -11.63 0.73
N ALA A 212 -1.17 -11.61 0.65
CA ALA A 212 -2.04 -10.74 1.45
C ALA A 212 -2.03 -11.07 2.96
N ARG A 213 -1.48 -12.23 3.36
CA ARG A 213 -1.36 -12.62 4.78
C ARG A 213 -0.01 -12.26 5.39
N HIS A 214 0.96 -11.83 4.59
CA HIS A 214 2.30 -11.53 5.08
C HIS A 214 2.34 -10.14 5.72
N ARG A 215 2.33 -10.10 7.05
CA ARG A 215 2.56 -8.91 7.88
C ARG A 215 4.05 -8.58 7.92
N PHE A 216 4.41 -7.33 7.65
CA PHE A 216 5.79 -6.88 7.71
C PHE A 216 6.31 -6.75 9.15
N PHE A 217 5.44 -6.33 10.07
CA PHE A 217 5.80 -6.10 11.48
C PHE A 217 4.93 -6.95 12.41
N PRO A 218 5.05 -8.29 12.38
CA PRO A 218 4.14 -9.20 13.10
C PRO A 218 4.08 -8.91 14.60
N GLU A 219 5.22 -8.57 15.23
CA GLU A 219 5.30 -8.22 16.66
C GLU A 219 4.36 -7.04 17.02
N LEU A 220 4.22 -6.05 16.13
CA LEU A 220 3.28 -4.95 16.32
C LEU A 220 1.83 -5.44 16.24
N TRP A 221 1.49 -6.37 15.36
CA TRP A 221 0.12 -6.88 15.30
C TRP A 221 -0.21 -7.79 16.48
N ASP A 222 0.73 -8.67 16.84
CA ASP A 222 0.52 -9.72 17.84
C ASP A 222 0.35 -9.16 19.26
N ILE A 223 1.01 -8.03 19.59
CA ILE A 223 0.85 -7.41 20.92
C ILE A 223 -0.60 -7.01 21.22
N ARG A 224 -1.41 -6.72 20.20
CA ARG A 224 -2.84 -6.41 20.40
C ARG A 224 -3.61 -7.62 20.94
N CYS A 225 -3.29 -8.81 20.43
CA CYS A 225 -3.86 -10.06 20.94
C CYS A 225 -3.40 -10.28 22.39
N ASP A 226 -2.09 -10.21 22.64
CA ASP A 226 -1.52 -10.44 23.97
C ASP A 226 -2.08 -9.46 25.01
N MET A 227 -2.22 -8.17 24.67
CA MET A 227 -2.83 -7.17 25.56
C MET A 227 -4.31 -7.46 25.81
N THR A 228 -5.05 -7.78 24.75
CA THR A 228 -6.48 -8.11 24.87
C THR A 228 -6.67 -9.35 25.73
N ASP A 229 -5.81 -10.36 25.61
CA ASP A 229 -5.84 -11.58 26.40
C ASP A 229 -5.39 -11.35 27.84
N ARG A 230 -4.40 -10.48 28.10
CA ARG A 230 -3.96 -10.12 29.47
C ARG A 230 -5.01 -9.30 30.21
N TRP A 231 -5.52 -8.24 29.58
CA TRP A 231 -6.70 -7.54 30.10
C TRP A 231 -7.86 -8.50 30.19
N GLY A 232 -7.92 -9.47 29.26
CA GLY A 232 -8.86 -10.57 29.09
C GLY A 232 -8.69 -11.76 30.04
N ALA A 233 -7.72 -11.79 30.96
CA ALA A 233 -7.45 -12.98 31.77
C ALA A 233 -8.49 -13.24 32.88
N GLU A 234 -9.45 -12.31 33.08
CA GLU A 234 -10.73 -12.57 33.78
C GLU A 234 -11.87 -13.02 32.83
N TYR A 235 -11.66 -12.99 31.50
CA TYR A 235 -12.70 -12.81 30.48
C TYR A 235 -12.84 -13.97 29.47
N GLY A 236 -12.28 -15.14 29.76
CA GLY A 236 -12.57 -16.40 29.04
C GLY A 236 -14.02 -16.91 29.21
N THR A 237 -14.92 -16.07 29.72
CA THR A 237 -16.34 -16.31 29.90
C THR A 237 -17.13 -15.18 29.27
N VAL A 238 -18.30 -15.50 28.71
CA VAL A 238 -19.26 -14.50 28.21
C VAL A 238 -19.48 -13.47 29.31
N ARG A 239 -19.09 -12.21 29.08
CA ARG A 239 -19.35 -11.12 30.03
C ARG A 239 -20.84 -11.04 30.31
N GLU A 240 -21.21 -10.75 31.55
CA GLU A 240 -22.60 -10.47 31.86
C GLU A 240 -23.11 -9.34 30.97
N SER A 241 -24.32 -9.53 30.45
CA SER A 241 -24.93 -8.51 29.60
C SER A 241 -25.19 -7.26 30.41
N ILE A 242 -24.62 -6.13 29.98
CA ILE A 242 -24.91 -4.80 30.54
C ILE A 242 -26.38 -4.38 30.35
N SER A 243 -27.18 -5.16 29.61
CA SER A 243 -28.61 -4.90 29.43
C SER A 243 -29.46 -5.23 30.66
N HIS A 244 -28.96 -6.02 31.61
CA HIS A 244 -29.69 -6.43 32.82
C HIS A 244 -29.13 -5.71 34.04
N CYS A 245 -29.55 -4.46 34.27
CA CYS A 245 -29.23 -3.74 35.50
C CYS A 245 -30.25 -4.13 36.60
N PRO A 246 -29.86 -4.76 37.72
CA PRO A 246 -30.78 -5.09 38.80
C PRO A 246 -31.02 -3.87 39.70
N HIS A 247 -31.59 -2.80 39.16
CA HIS A 247 -32.11 -1.68 39.93
C HIS A 247 -33.55 -1.35 39.52
N ALA A 248 -34.47 -2.19 39.97
CA ALA A 248 -35.86 -1.82 40.21
C ALA A 248 -36.40 -2.64 41.39
N LYS A 249 -35.89 -2.37 42.59
CA LYS A 249 -36.67 -2.54 43.82
C LYS A 249 -36.78 -1.19 44.51
N ALA A 250 -37.84 -0.46 44.18
CA ALA A 250 -38.44 0.56 45.03
C ALA A 250 -39.88 0.75 44.52
N GLY A 251 -40.86 0.35 45.33
CA GLY A 251 -42.29 0.46 45.05
C GLY A 251 -43.03 -0.81 45.45
#